data_AF-A0A7J4Q5J0-F1
#
_entry.id   AF-A0A7J4Q5J0-F1
#
_cell.length_a   1.000
_cell.length_b   1.000
_cell.length_c   1.000
_cell.angle_alpha   90.00
_cell.angle_beta   90.00
_cell.angle_gamma   90.00
#
_symmetry.space_group_name_H-M   'P 1'
#
loop_
_entity.id
_entity.type
_entity.pdbx_description
1 polymer ?
#
loop_
_entity_poly.entity_id
_entity_poly.type
_entity_poly.pdbx_seq_one_letter_code
_entity_poly.pdbx_strand_id
1 'polypeptide(L)' 'MKEKISAYIDSELAAEEIGPVVESLRHEPNARDDWFLYHLTGDAMRGQPTMDDGFSKGIIERLKTVKIDPSYDPLDDSKV' A
#
# COMPACT_ATOMS: atom_id res chain seq x y z
N MET A 1 2.81 -1.80 -14.93
CA MET A 1 2.27 -1.58 -13.58
C MET A 1 2.68 -0.24 -13.00
N LYS A 2 3.98 0.13 -13.02
CA LYS A 2 4.52 1.43 -12.58
C LYS A 2 3.64 2.66 -12.89
N GLU A 3 3.25 2.86 -14.14
CA GLU A 3 2.37 3.98 -14.54
C GLU A 3 1.01 3.96 -13.83
N LYS A 4 0.38 2.79 -13.71
CA LYS A 4 -0.90 2.64 -13.00
C LYS A 4 -0.75 2.88 -11.50
N ILE A 5 0.38 2.47 -10.91
CA ILE A 5 0.71 2.77 -9.51
C ILE A 5 0.87 4.28 -9.33
N SER A 6 1.59 4.97 -10.23
CA SER A 6 1.72 6.42 -10.18
C SER A 6 0.36 7.11 -10.27
N ALA A 7 -0.45 6.75 -11.27
CA ALA A 7 -1.80 7.30 -11.43
C ALA A 7 -2.69 7.01 -10.21
N TYR A 8 -2.53 5.86 -9.55
CA TYR A 8 -3.27 5.55 -8.32
C TYR A 8 -2.85 6.46 -7.16
N ILE A 9 -1.54 6.69 -6.98
CA ILE A 9 -1.00 7.61 -5.96
C ILE A 9 -1.54 9.03 -6.17
N ASP A 10 -1.60 9.48 -7.43
CA ASP A 10 -2.08 10.81 -7.79
C ASP A 10 -3.61 10.91 -7.87
N SER A 11 -4.35 9.84 -7.54
CA SER A 11 -5.82 9.76 -7.60
C SER A 11 -6.42 9.99 -9.00
N GLU A 12 -5.70 9.59 -10.04
CA GLU A 12 -6.07 9.77 -11.45
C GLU A 12 -6.77 8.56 -12.08
N LEU A 13 -6.84 7.43 -11.37
CA LEU A 13 -7.52 6.22 -11.85
C LEU A 13 -9.05 6.33 -11.76
N ALA A 14 -9.74 5.76 -12.75
CA ALA A 14 -11.17 5.51 -12.63
C ALA A 14 -11.45 4.40 -11.59
N ALA A 15 -12.66 4.37 -11.05
CA ALA A 15 -13.02 3.46 -9.94
C ALA A 15 -12.84 1.98 -10.33
N GLU A 16 -13.17 1.63 -11.56
CA GLU A 16 -13.02 0.29 -12.15
C GLU A 16 -11.55 -0.13 -12.33
N GLU A 17 -10.61 0.80 -12.37
CA GLU A 17 -9.19 0.53 -12.54
C GLU A 17 -8.46 0.28 -11.21
N ILE A 18 -9.03 0.74 -10.10
CA ILE A 18 -8.42 0.63 -8.77
C ILE A 18 -8.29 -0.84 -8.33
N GLY A 19 -9.36 -1.63 -8.50
CA GLY A 19 -9.40 -3.03 -8.05
C GLY A 19 -8.20 -3.85 -8.57
N PRO A 20 -7.97 -3.90 -9.89
CA PRO A 20 -6.82 -4.60 -10.47
C PRO A 20 -5.45 -4.10 -9.95
N VAL A 21 -5.30 -2.80 -9.71
CA VAL A 21 -4.03 -2.24 -9.20
C VAL A 21 -3.79 -2.65 -7.76
N VAL A 22 -4.83 -2.60 -6.91
CA VAL A 22 -4.76 -3.06 -5.52
C VAL A 22 -4.42 -4.55 -5.45
N GLU A 23 -4.97 -5.35 -6.35
CA GLU A 23 -4.67 -6.79 -6.40
C GLU A 23 -3.21 -7.06 -6.80
N SER A 24 -2.68 -6.33 -7.78
CA SER A 24 -1.25 -6.42 -8.10
C SER A 24 -0.36 -5.96 -6.94
N LEU A 25 -0.73 -4.91 -6.21
CA LEU A 25 0.00 -4.50 -4.99
C LEU A 25 -0.05 -5.59 -3.90
N ARG A 26 -1.11 -6.39 -3.84
CA ARG A 26 -1.23 -7.50 -2.87
C ARG A 26 -0.30 -8.66 -3.22
N HIS A 27 -0.22 -9.06 -4.48
CA HIS A 27 0.45 -10.32 -4.86
C HIS A 27 1.83 -10.17 -5.49
N GLU A 28 2.17 -9.00 -6.04
CA GLU A 28 3.42 -8.80 -6.76
C GLU A 28 4.43 -8.03 -5.89
N PRO A 29 5.52 -8.66 -5.41
CA PRO A 29 6.52 -7.98 -4.57
C PRO A 29 7.12 -6.74 -5.23
N ASN A 30 7.42 -6.81 -6.53
CA ASN A 30 7.98 -5.68 -7.28
C ASN A 30 7.02 -4.48 -7.35
N ALA A 31 5.70 -4.72 -7.37
CA ALA A 31 4.70 -3.64 -7.35
C ALA A 31 4.69 -2.91 -5.98
N ARG A 32 4.89 -3.66 -4.88
CA ARG A 32 5.06 -3.07 -3.55
C ARG A 32 6.35 -2.27 -3.42
N ASP A 33 7.44 -2.75 -4.00
CA ASP A 33 8.70 -2.01 -4.03
C ASP A 33 8.55 -0.68 -4.78
N ASP A 34 7.86 -0.69 -5.93
CA ASP A 34 7.55 0.53 -6.69
C ASP A 34 6.67 1.50 -5.90
N TRP A 35 5.61 1.00 -5.25
CA TRP A 35 4.75 1.79 -4.36
C TRP A 35 5.54 2.46 -3.22
N PHE A 36 6.41 1.69 -2.56
CA PHE A 36 7.26 2.18 -1.48
C PHE A 36 8.22 3.28 -1.98
N LEU A 37 8.92 3.04 -3.09
CA LEU A 37 9.89 3.99 -3.64
C LEU A 37 9.24 5.29 -4.10
N TYR A 38 8.04 5.25 -4.68
CA TYR A 38 7.32 6.44 -5.11
C TYR A 38 6.90 7.32 -3.92
N HIS A 39 6.36 6.72 -2.85
CA HIS A 39 6.03 7.47 -1.64
C HIS A 39 7.29 8.03 -0.97
N LEU A 40 8.34 7.22 -0.80
CA LEU A 40 9.59 7.66 -0.18
C LEU A 40 10.23 8.83 -0.95
N THR A 41 10.24 8.75 -2.28
CA THR A 41 10.76 9.83 -3.14
C THR A 41 9.90 11.08 -3.02
N GLY A 42 8.57 10.95 -3.05
CA GLY A 42 7.65 12.07 -2.88
C GLY A 42 7.80 12.76 -1.51
N ASP A 43 7.96 11.98 -0.46
CA ASP A 43 8.20 12.45 0.90
C ASP A 43 9.53 13.21 1.01
N ALA A 44 10.60 12.68 0.42
CA ALA A 44 11.89 13.36 0.34
C ALA A 44 11.78 14.69 -0.43
N MET A 45 11.07 14.72 -1.57
CA MET A 45 10.85 15.94 -2.36
C MET A 45 10.04 16.99 -1.61
N ARG A 46 9.11 16.59 -0.74
CA ARG A 46 8.32 17.50 0.10
C ARG A 46 9.07 17.95 1.36
N GLY A 47 10.30 17.47 1.59
CA GLY A 47 11.06 17.77 2.79
C GLY A 47 10.54 17.08 4.05
N GLN A 48 9.78 15.99 3.88
CA GLN A 48 9.25 15.16 4.97
C GLN A 48 9.77 13.73 4.85
N PRO A 49 11.09 13.49 4.97
CA PRO A 49 11.63 12.15 4.83
C PRO A 49 11.22 11.31 6.05
N THR A 50 10.05 10.67 5.96
CA THR A 50 9.66 9.64 6.91
C THR A 50 10.51 8.43 6.59
N MET A 51 11.59 8.21 7.33
CA MET A 51 12.29 6.93 7.26
C MET A 51 11.32 5.86 7.74
N ASP A 52 11.11 4.80 6.96
CA ASP A 52 10.44 3.60 7.47
C ASP A 52 11.38 2.92 8.46
N ASP A 53 11.31 3.36 9.72
CA ASP A 53 11.98 2.79 10.89
C ASP A 53 11.32 1.48 11.35
N GLY A 54 10.51 0.87 10.47
CA GLY A 54 9.61 -0.23 10.80
C GLY A 54 8.24 0.25 11.26
N PHE A 55 7.91 1.54 11.14
CA PHE A 55 6.57 2.08 11.43
C PHE A 55 5.45 1.23 10.81
N SER A 56 5.57 0.90 9.51
CA SER A 56 4.56 0.10 8.81
C SER A 56 4.44 -1.31 9.40
N LYS A 57 5.56 -1.92 9.80
CA LYS A 57 5.57 -3.21 10.50
C LYS A 57 4.92 -3.11 11.87
N GLY A 58 5.20 -2.04 12.61
CA GLY A 58 4.60 -1.77 13.93
C GLY A 58 3.08 -1.64 13.86
N ILE A 59 2.57 -0.95 12.84
CA ILE A 59 1.13 -0.86 12.55
C ILE A 59 0.55 -2.27 12.30
N ILE A 60 1.17 -3.07 11.43
CA ILE A 60 0.69 -4.43 11.11
C ILE A 60 0.68 -5.33 12.34
N GLU A 61 1.77 -5.34 13.11
CA GLU A 61 1.84 -6.12 14.36
C GLU A 61 0.78 -5.69 15.37
N ARG A 62 0.50 -4.38 15.45
CA ARG A 62 -0.57 -3.88 16.31
C ARG A 62 -1.96 -4.29 15.79
N LEU A 63 -2.16 -4.28 14.47
CA LEU A 63 -3.43 -4.68 13.84
C LEU A 63 -3.81 -6.14 14.16
N LYS A 64 -2.84 -7.05 14.27
CA LYS A 64 -3.07 -8.45 14.70
C LYS A 64 -3.69 -8.57 16.09
N THR A 65 -3.61 -7.53 16.92
CA THR A 65 -4.09 -7.54 18.32
C THR A 65 -5.48 -6.94 18.49
N VAL A 66 -6.03 -6.28 17.46
CA VAL A 66 -7.35 -5.64 17.52
C VAL A 66 -8.43 -6.53 16.91
N LYS A 67 -9.66 -6.44 17.42
CA LYS A 67 -10.82 -7.07 16.79
C LYS A 67 -11.21 -6.25 15.57
N ILE A 68 -10.97 -6.80 14.38
CA ILE A 68 -11.39 -6.21 13.10
C ILE A 68 -12.67 -6.91 12.66
N ASP A 69 -13.58 -6.17 12.04
CA ASP A 69 -14.73 -6.77 11.38
C ASP A 69 -14.22 -7.74 10.30
N PRO A 70 -14.64 -9.02 10.29
CA PRO A 70 -14.16 -9.99 9.31
C PRO A 70 -14.37 -9.56 7.86
N SER A 71 -15.35 -8.71 7.57
CA SER A 71 -15.56 -8.17 6.21
C SER A 71 -14.45 -7.20 5.78
N TYR A 72 -13.75 -6.56 6.73
CA TYR A 72 -12.70 -5.57 6.52
C TYR A 72 -11.32 -5.99 7.02
N ASP A 73 -11.14 -7.22 7.49
CA ASP A 73 -9.85 -7.70 8.00
C ASP A 73 -8.78 -7.69 6.88
N PRO A 74 -7.79 -6.78 6.93
CA PRO A 74 -6.76 -6.69 5.91
C PRO A 74 -5.68 -7.78 6.07
N LEU A 75 -5.71 -8.54 7.16
CA LEU A 75 -4.76 -9.60 7.50
C LEU A 75 -5.34 -11.01 7.29
N ASP A 76 -6.57 -11.11 6.78
CA ASP A 76 -7.20 -12.38 6.46
C ASP A 76 -6.59 -12.98 5.18
N ASP A 77 -5.68 -13.93 5.37
CA ASP A 77 -5.00 -14.66 4.29
C ASP A 77 -5.95 -15.49 3.42
N SER A 78 -7.21 -15.73 3.84
CA SER A 78 -8.21 -16.43 3.01
C SER A 78 -8.82 -15.55 1.92
N LYS A 79 -8.55 -14.24 1.97
CA LYS A 79 -8.90 -13.26 0.93
C LYS A 79 -7.74 -12.92 0.01
N VAL A 80 -6.66 -13.70 0.07
CA VAL A 80 -5.42 -13.60 -0.71
C VAL A 80 -5.35 -14.79 -1.67
#